data_AF-C8NGM6-F1
#
_entry.id   AF-C8NGM6-F1
#
_cell.length_a   1.000
_cell.length_b   1.000
_cell.length_c   1.000
_cell.angle_alpha   90.00
_cell.angle_beta   90.00
_cell.angle_gamma   90.00
#
_symmetry.space_group_name_H-M   'P 1'
#
loop_
_entity.id
_entity.type
_entity.pdbx_description
1 polymer ?
#
loop_
_entity_poly.entity_id
_entity_poly.type
_entity_poly.pdbx_seq_one_letter_code
_entity_poly.pdbx_strand_id
1 'polypeptide(L)'
;MRLKKDKLGLRLVLLVISCFLIGLGAKMAGSSTLGADVVVLVWEGLNRTFGVSMAMSNIIVSLVFLAITLSINWRYIGFGTVVGMFLQSFFIDLFDFRALAEMDITIKIIAMVVGIALIAIGCAVYALAELGVGPYIAATLALHEKFKTSIPRNKFLIDASCVITAAIMGQWPTIGPVVSLVISGVIMDQTMVILKKLLPIK
;
A
#
# COMPACT_ATOMS: atom_id res chain seq x y z
N MET A 1 -23.09 11.46 -5.11
CA MET A 1 -22.72 11.26 -3.70
C MET A 1 -22.35 12.62 -3.12
N ARG A 2 -23.26 13.26 -2.36
CA ARG A 2 -23.05 14.62 -1.83
C ARG A 2 -22.00 14.55 -0.70
N LEU A 3 -20.77 14.99 -0.98
CA LEU A 3 -19.79 15.30 0.06
C LEU A 3 -20.41 16.29 1.05
N LYS A 4 -20.70 15.86 2.28
CA LYS A 4 -20.99 16.82 3.37
C LYS A 4 -19.72 17.64 3.58
N LYS A 5 -19.75 18.91 3.16
CA LYS A 5 -18.63 19.85 3.17
C LYS A 5 -17.96 19.99 4.54
N ASP A 6 -18.64 19.63 5.62
CA ASP A 6 -18.25 19.91 7.01
C ASP A 6 -16.99 19.18 7.49
N LYS A 7 -16.44 18.20 6.76
CA LYS A 7 -15.21 17.47 7.16
C LYS A 7 -14.17 17.27 6.05
N LEU A 8 -14.28 17.99 4.93
CA LEU A 8 -13.35 17.82 3.81
C LEU A 8 -11.89 18.09 4.21
N GLY A 9 -11.64 19.14 5.00
CA GLY A 9 -10.29 19.44 5.49
C GLY A 9 -9.68 18.30 6.31
N LEU A 10 -10.46 17.72 7.23
CA LEU A 10 -10.00 16.56 8.02
C LEU A 10 -9.69 15.36 7.12
N ARG A 11 -10.54 15.06 6.14
CA ARG A 11 -10.32 13.96 5.19
C ARG A 11 -9.05 14.15 4.36
N LEU A 12 -8.78 15.38 3.93
CA LEU A 12 -7.54 15.71 3.22
C LEU A 12 -6.31 15.55 4.12
N VAL A 13 -6.37 16.01 5.37
CA VAL A 13 -5.29 15.82 6.35
C VAL A 13 -5.05 14.33 6.60
N LEU A 14 -6.10 13.53 6.77
CA LEU A 14 -5.99 12.07 6.92
C LEU A 14 -5.36 11.42 5.69
N LEU A 15 -5.70 11.87 4.47
CA LEU A 15 -5.07 11.39 3.24
C LEU A 15 -3.57 11.71 3.18
N VAL A 16 -3.17 12.92 3.58
CA VAL A 16 -1.74 13.28 3.61
C VAL A 16 -0.99 12.43 4.65
N ILE A 17 -1.55 12.30 5.86
CA ILE A 17 -0.97 11.49 6.93
C ILE A 17 -0.86 10.03 6.50
N SER A 18 -1.90 9.47 5.87
CA SER A 18 -1.84 8.08 5.40
C SER A 18 -0.76 7.88 4.34
N CYS A 19 -0.68 8.77 3.34
CA CYS A 19 0.35 8.70 2.31
C CYS A 19 1.76 8.82 2.89
N PHE A 20 1.94 9.68 3.90
CA PHE A 20 3.20 9.80 4.64
C PHE A 20 3.58 8.49 5.34
N LEU A 21 2.65 7.91 6.11
CA LEU A 21 2.89 6.67 6.85
C LEU A 21 3.20 5.49 5.91
N ILE A 22 2.44 5.34 4.83
CA ILE A 22 2.65 4.28 3.85
C ILE A 22 4.00 4.48 3.14
N GLY A 23 4.31 5.71 2.70
CA GLY A 23 5.56 6.01 2.01
C GLY A 23 6.79 5.76 2.88
N LEU A 24 6.76 6.25 4.13
CA LEU A 24 7.80 6.03 5.14
C LEU A 24 7.99 4.54 5.42
N GLY A 25 6.89 3.82 5.69
CA GLY A 25 6.93 2.39 6.01
C GLY A 25 7.45 1.54 4.84
N ALA A 26 6.98 1.83 3.62
CA ALA A 26 7.43 1.14 2.42
C ALA A 26 8.91 1.36 2.14
N LYS A 27 9.38 2.62 2.25
CA LYS A 27 10.81 2.92 2.04
C LYS A 27 11.69 2.27 3.10
N MET A 28 11.28 2.31 4.37
CA MET A 28 12.03 1.72 5.48
C MET A 28 12.11 0.19 5.39
N ALA A 29 10.97 -0.49 5.20
CA ALA A 29 10.96 -1.94 5.07
C ALA A 29 11.63 -2.41 3.77
N GLY A 30 11.41 -1.73 2.65
CA GLY A 30 12.09 -2.04 1.38
C GLY A 30 13.60 -1.85 1.45
N SER A 31 14.10 -0.87 2.20
CA SER A 31 15.55 -0.65 2.37
C SER A 31 16.21 -1.65 3.33
N SER A 32 15.44 -2.47 4.05
CA SER A 32 15.96 -3.48 4.98
C SER A 32 16.51 -4.73 4.28
N THR A 33 16.36 -4.88 2.96
CA THR A 33 16.64 -6.09 2.14
C THR A 33 15.77 -7.30 2.46
N LEU A 34 14.97 -7.26 3.53
CA LEU A 34 14.04 -8.30 3.91
C LEU A 34 12.67 -8.16 3.24
N GLY A 35 12.44 -7.05 2.52
CA GLY A 35 11.19 -6.74 1.82
C GLY A 35 10.09 -6.19 2.75
N ALA A 36 8.97 -5.78 2.18
CA ALA A 36 7.84 -5.21 2.93
C ALA A 36 6.55 -6.01 2.73
N ASP A 37 5.90 -5.86 1.58
CA ASP A 37 4.71 -6.60 1.20
C ASP A 37 4.81 -7.07 -0.26
N VAL A 38 3.80 -7.81 -0.73
CA VAL A 38 3.76 -8.33 -2.10
C VAL A 38 3.72 -7.24 -3.18
N VAL A 39 3.25 -6.03 -2.86
CA VAL A 39 3.21 -4.91 -3.82
C VAL A 39 4.59 -4.26 -3.91
N VAL A 40 5.24 -4.03 -2.77
CA VAL A 40 6.63 -3.56 -2.70
C VAL A 40 7.58 -4.58 -3.35
N LEU A 41 7.31 -5.88 -3.24
CA LEU A 41 8.07 -6.91 -3.94
C LEU A 41 8.08 -6.71 -5.47
N VAL A 42 6.95 -6.27 -6.05
CA VAL A 42 6.90 -5.90 -7.48
C VAL A 42 7.73 -4.64 -7.74
N TRP A 43 7.76 -3.68 -6.81
CA TRP A 43 8.58 -2.48 -6.96
C TRP A 43 10.07 -2.79 -6.94
N GLU A 44 10.49 -3.71 -6.08
CA GLU A 44 11.85 -4.24 -6.03
C GLU A 44 12.20 -4.98 -7.33
N GLY A 45 11.28 -5.79 -7.88
CA GLY A 45 11.45 -6.43 -9.19
C GLY A 45 11.61 -5.43 -10.33
N LEU A 46 10.79 -4.37 -10.34
CA LEU A 46 10.89 -3.24 -11.28
C LEU A 46 12.24 -2.53 -11.15
N ASN A 47 12.69 -2.25 -9.93
CA ASN A 47 14.00 -1.65 -9.69
C ASN A 47 15.14 -2.54 -10.20
N ARG A 48 15.05 -3.85 -9.96
CA ARG A 48 16.07 -4.81 -10.40
C ARG A 48 16.14 -4.99 -11.92
N THR A 49 15.00 -5.06 -12.60
CA THR A 49 14.94 -5.31 -14.04
C THR A 49 15.17 -4.04 -14.87
N PHE A 50 14.57 -2.92 -14.45
CA PHE A 50 14.53 -1.68 -15.24
C PHE A 50 15.29 -0.52 -14.60
N GLY A 51 15.83 -0.67 -13.39
CA GLY A 51 16.56 0.41 -12.69
C GLY A 51 15.67 1.56 -12.19
N VAL A 52 14.35 1.42 -12.23
CA VAL A 52 13.41 2.48 -11.82
C VAL A 52 13.34 2.64 -10.30
N SER A 53 13.14 3.86 -9.79
CA SER A 53 13.04 4.11 -8.34
C SER A 53 11.79 3.46 -7.73
N MET A 54 11.79 3.20 -6.43
CA MET A 54 10.60 2.69 -5.71
C MET A 54 9.38 3.60 -5.89
N ALA A 55 9.58 4.93 -5.88
CA ALA A 55 8.49 5.87 -6.10
C ALA A 55 7.91 5.77 -7.52
N MET A 56 8.75 5.61 -8.54
CA MET A 56 8.30 5.41 -9.92
C MET A 56 7.61 4.06 -10.08
N SER A 57 8.14 3.00 -9.46
CA SER A 57 7.51 1.69 -9.40
C SER A 57 6.11 1.75 -8.77
N ASN A 58 5.94 2.51 -7.68
CA ASN A 58 4.63 2.72 -7.08
C ASN A 58 3.64 3.38 -8.06
N ILE A 59 4.07 4.38 -8.83
CA ILE A 59 3.21 5.01 -9.85
C ILE A 59 2.84 4.01 -10.94
N ILE A 60 3.81 3.27 -11.49
CA ILE A 60 3.57 2.30 -12.56
C ILE A 60 2.58 1.22 -12.10
N VAL A 61 2.85 0.59 -10.96
CA VAL A 61 1.99 -0.47 -10.40
C VAL A 61 0.61 0.09 -10.03
N SER A 62 0.55 1.29 -9.47
CA SER A 62 -0.71 1.98 -9.17
C SER A 62 -1.53 2.23 -10.44
N LEU A 63 -0.90 2.67 -11.53
CA LEU A 63 -1.57 2.88 -12.81
C LEU A 63 -2.11 1.57 -13.40
N VAL A 64 -1.38 0.46 -13.27
CA VAL A 64 -1.86 -0.87 -13.69
C VAL A 64 -3.11 -1.26 -12.89
N PHE A 65 -3.08 -1.14 -11.56
CA PHE A 65 -4.25 -1.43 -10.73
C PHE A 65 -5.41 -0.47 -11.01
N LEU A 66 -5.13 0.79 -11.28
CA LEU A 66 -6.11 1.79 -11.66
C LEU A 66 -6.79 1.41 -12.98
N ALA A 67 -6.03 1.00 -13.99
CA ALA A 67 -6.55 0.56 -15.29
C ALA A 67 -7.43 -0.70 -15.16
N ILE A 68 -7.01 -1.68 -14.35
CA ILE A 68 -7.83 -2.86 -14.01
C ILE A 68 -9.15 -2.43 -13.36
N THR A 69 -9.07 -1.53 -12.38
CA THR A 69 -10.25 -1.02 -11.66
C THR A 69 -11.18 -0.26 -12.60
N LEU A 70 -10.66 0.63 -13.47
CA LEU A 70 -11.44 1.37 -14.45
C LEU A 70 -12.17 0.45 -15.44
N SER A 71 -11.51 -0.63 -15.86
CA SER A 71 -12.09 -1.61 -16.80
C SER A 71 -13.21 -2.46 -16.20
N ILE A 72 -13.33 -2.48 -14.88
CA ILE A 72 -14.32 -3.28 -14.15
C ILE A 72 -15.38 -2.37 -13.53
N ASN A 73 -14.97 -1.49 -12.62
CA ASN A 73 -15.85 -0.52 -11.98
C ASN A 73 -15.10 0.74 -11.54
N TRP A 74 -15.36 1.84 -12.27
CA TRP A 74 -14.83 3.17 -11.99
C TRP A 74 -15.28 3.76 -10.64
N ARG A 75 -16.34 3.23 -10.01
CA ARG A 75 -16.90 3.76 -8.75
C ARG A 75 -15.95 3.65 -7.55
N TYR A 76 -14.99 2.74 -7.58
CA TYR A 76 -14.00 2.59 -6.51
C TYR A 76 -12.86 3.62 -6.58
N ILE A 77 -12.78 4.37 -7.69
CA ILE A 77 -11.73 5.36 -7.90
C ILE A 77 -12.23 6.72 -7.46
N GLY A 78 -11.54 7.29 -6.48
CA GLY A 78 -11.81 8.64 -5.97
C GLY A 78 -10.65 9.59 -6.20
N PHE A 79 -10.86 10.86 -5.84
CA PHE A 79 -9.81 11.89 -5.86
C PHE A 79 -8.57 11.47 -5.05
N GLY A 80 -8.79 10.88 -3.89
CA GLY A 80 -7.76 10.33 -3.02
C GLY A 80 -6.96 9.22 -3.70
N THR A 81 -7.58 8.34 -4.49
CA THR A 81 -6.90 7.25 -5.21
C THR A 81 -5.82 7.78 -6.16
N VAL A 82 -6.16 8.81 -6.94
CA VAL A 82 -5.26 9.41 -7.94
C VAL A 82 -4.21 10.28 -7.26
N VAL A 83 -4.61 11.16 -6.34
CA VAL A 83 -3.64 12.04 -5.65
C VAL A 83 -2.73 11.23 -4.73
N GLY A 84 -3.29 10.21 -4.07
CA GLY A 84 -2.59 9.38 -3.10
C GLY A 84 -1.46 8.58 -3.72
N MET A 85 -1.59 8.06 -4.94
CA MET A 85 -0.47 7.35 -5.58
C MET A 85 0.73 8.29 -5.83
N PHE A 86 0.50 9.53 -6.26
CA PHE A 86 1.59 10.51 -6.45
C PHE A 86 2.16 11.00 -5.12
N LEU A 87 1.29 11.28 -4.15
CA LEU A 87 1.69 11.79 -2.85
C LEU A 87 2.47 10.75 -2.05
N GLN A 88 2.04 9.48 -2.10
CA GLN A 88 2.78 8.35 -1.54
C GLN A 88 4.16 8.24 -2.20
N SER A 89 4.24 8.32 -3.53
CA SER A 89 5.52 8.30 -4.25
C SER A 89 6.45 9.45 -3.84
N PHE A 90 5.91 10.66 -3.66
CA PHE A 90 6.67 11.79 -3.14
C PHE A 90 7.27 11.48 -1.75
N PHE A 91 6.49 10.90 -0.83
CA PHE A 91 7.00 10.51 0.48
C PHE A 91 7.99 9.35 0.43
N ILE A 92 7.86 8.40 -0.50
CA ILE A 92 8.82 7.32 -0.69
C ILE A 92 10.21 7.87 -1.05
N ASP A 93 10.27 8.88 -1.94
CA ASP A 93 11.54 9.48 -2.36
C ASP A 93 12.09 10.50 -1.36
N LEU A 94 11.26 11.03 -0.46
CA LEU A 94 11.69 11.98 0.57
C LEU A 94 12.65 11.36 1.59
N PHE A 95 12.52 10.06 1.86
CA PHE A 95 13.35 9.34 2.82
C PHE A 95 14.45 8.56 2.13
N ASP A 96 15.68 8.63 2.66
CA ASP A 96 16.78 7.79 2.22
C ASP A 96 17.27 6.91 3.36
N PHE A 97 17.04 5.61 3.20
CA PHE A 97 17.34 4.58 4.20
C PHE A 97 18.35 3.56 3.67
N ARG A 98 19.14 3.91 2.64
CA ARG A 98 20.17 3.02 2.06
C ARG A 98 21.12 2.45 3.10
N ALA A 99 21.45 3.21 4.14
CA ALA A 99 22.32 2.76 5.21
C ALA A 99 21.78 1.49 5.93
N LEU A 100 20.46 1.27 5.98
CA LEU A 100 19.87 0.08 6.59
C LEU A 100 20.28 -1.23 5.89
N ALA A 101 20.65 -1.18 4.61
CA ALA A 101 21.10 -2.36 3.88
C ALA A 101 22.44 -2.92 4.41
N GLU A 102 23.27 -2.08 5.02
CA GLU A 102 24.58 -2.45 5.58
C GLU A 102 24.54 -2.71 7.10
N MET A 103 23.38 -2.48 7.74
CA MET A 103 23.23 -2.68 9.18
C MET A 103 23.07 -4.16 9.56
N ASP A 104 23.24 -4.43 10.86
CA ASP A 104 23.04 -5.77 11.42
C ASP A 104 21.64 -6.32 11.14
N ILE A 105 21.54 -7.65 11.06
CA ILE A 105 20.30 -8.37 10.75
C ILE A 105 19.19 -8.04 11.74
N THR A 106 19.53 -7.81 13.01
CA THR A 106 18.58 -7.41 14.05
C THR A 106 17.89 -6.09 13.70
N ILE A 107 18.66 -5.10 13.25
CA ILE A 107 18.16 -3.78 12.88
C ILE A 107 17.30 -3.87 11.62
N LYS A 108 17.70 -4.69 10.64
CA LYS A 108 16.92 -4.95 9.44
C LYS A 108 15.55 -5.56 9.76
N ILE A 109 15.50 -6.55 10.66
CA ILE A 109 14.24 -7.17 11.09
C ILE A 109 13.33 -6.14 11.78
N ILE A 110 13.89 -5.33 12.69
CA ILE A 110 13.12 -4.28 13.37
C ILE A 110 12.57 -3.27 12.35
N ALA A 111 13.40 -2.79 11.43
CA ALA A 111 12.99 -1.83 10.41
C ALA A 111 11.91 -2.40 9.47
N MET A 112 12.02 -3.68 9.09
CA MET A 112 11.00 -4.38 8.33
C MET A 112 9.67 -4.43 9.10
N VAL A 113 9.68 -4.91 10.34
CA VAL A 113 8.45 -5.06 11.15
C VAL A 113 7.78 -3.71 11.41
N VAL A 114 8.56 -2.69 11.80
CA VAL A 114 8.04 -1.34 12.02
C VAL A 114 7.53 -0.75 10.70
N GLY A 115 8.23 -0.97 9.58
CA GLY A 115 7.81 -0.47 8.27
C GLY A 115 6.49 -1.08 7.82
N ILE A 116 6.32 -2.40 7.98
CA ILE A 116 5.07 -3.10 7.69
C ILE A 116 3.94 -2.58 8.60
N ALA A 117 4.21 -2.36 9.89
CA ALA A 117 3.23 -1.79 10.81
C ALA A 117 2.80 -0.38 10.38
N LEU A 118 3.73 0.48 9.97
CA LEU A 118 3.44 1.83 9.45
C LEU A 118 2.59 1.78 8.17
N ILE A 119 2.89 0.85 7.25
CA ILE A 119 2.08 0.63 6.04
C ILE A 119 0.66 0.24 6.44
N ALA A 120 0.49 -0.73 7.35
CA ALA A 120 -0.82 -1.21 7.77
C ALA A 120 -1.66 -0.11 8.47
N ILE A 121 -1.03 0.67 9.37
CA ILE A 121 -1.66 1.83 10.02
C ILE A 121 -2.04 2.88 8.96
N GLY A 122 -1.13 3.20 8.05
CA GLY A 122 -1.36 4.15 6.97
C GLY A 122 -2.53 3.72 6.07
N CYS A 123 -2.60 2.44 5.70
CA CYS A 123 -3.72 1.88 4.94
C CYS A 123 -5.07 2.00 5.67
N ALA A 124 -5.10 1.78 6.98
CA ALA A 124 -6.30 1.98 7.80
C ALA A 124 -6.73 3.46 7.83
N VAL A 125 -5.79 4.39 8.03
CA VAL A 125 -6.05 5.84 7.99
C VAL A 125 -6.54 6.27 6.60
N TYR A 126 -5.95 5.72 5.54
CA TYR A 126 -6.35 5.99 4.15
C TYR A 126 -7.81 5.60 3.94
N ALA A 127 -8.20 4.39 4.36
CA ALA A 127 -9.58 3.92 4.21
C ALA A 127 -10.59 4.83 4.91
N LEU A 128 -10.21 5.41 6.05
CA LEU A 128 -11.05 6.35 6.82
C LEU A 128 -11.14 7.75 6.24
N ALA A 129 -10.21 8.14 5.36
CA ALA A 129 -10.28 9.43 4.68
C ALA A 129 -11.50 9.51 3.74
N GLU A 130 -12.05 8.37 3.28
CA GLU A 130 -13.22 8.30 2.38
C GLU A 130 -13.11 9.20 1.13
N LEU A 131 -11.89 9.46 0.67
CA LEU A 131 -11.62 10.20 -0.57
C LEU A 131 -11.39 9.24 -1.76
N GLY A 132 -11.59 7.95 -1.54
CA GLY A 132 -11.20 6.85 -2.42
C GLY A 132 -10.45 5.78 -1.62
N VAL A 133 -10.07 4.71 -2.29
CA VAL A 133 -9.21 3.65 -1.73
C VAL A 133 -7.94 3.54 -2.56
N GLY A 134 -6.86 3.02 -1.99
CA GLY A 134 -5.62 2.80 -2.72
C GLY A 134 -5.85 1.91 -3.96
N PRO A 135 -5.15 2.12 -5.09
CA PRO A 135 -5.41 1.40 -6.35
C PRO A 135 -5.45 -0.13 -6.21
N TYR A 136 -4.56 -0.70 -5.40
CA TYR A 136 -4.54 -2.14 -5.08
C TYR A 136 -5.84 -2.62 -4.39
N ILE A 137 -6.32 -1.87 -3.39
CA ILE A 137 -7.57 -2.19 -2.69
C ILE A 137 -8.76 -2.00 -3.65
N ALA A 138 -8.73 -0.94 -4.47
CA ALA A 138 -9.73 -0.67 -5.49
C ALA A 138 -9.87 -1.85 -6.47
N ALA A 139 -8.74 -2.39 -6.95
CA ALA A 139 -8.73 -3.54 -7.86
C ALA A 139 -9.30 -4.80 -7.18
N THR A 140 -8.94 -5.04 -5.92
CA THR A 140 -9.46 -6.17 -5.14
C THR A 140 -10.99 -6.12 -4.99
N LEU A 141 -11.53 -4.93 -4.69
CA LEU A 141 -12.97 -4.70 -4.55
C LEU A 141 -13.70 -4.76 -5.90
N ALA A 142 -13.11 -4.22 -6.96
CA ALA A 142 -13.68 -4.29 -8.30
C ALA A 142 -13.80 -5.74 -8.79
N LEU A 143 -12.77 -6.58 -8.56
CA LEU A 143 -12.83 -8.00 -8.86
C LEU A 143 -13.90 -8.72 -8.03
N HIS A 144 -14.07 -8.35 -6.77
CA HIS A 144 -15.13 -8.90 -5.91
C HIS A 144 -16.51 -8.66 -6.49
N GLU A 145 -16.79 -7.44 -6.93
CA GLU A 145 -18.09 -7.10 -7.52
C GLU A 145 -18.33 -7.80 -8.86
N LYS A 146 -17.30 -7.91 -9.70
CA LYS A 146 -17.42 -8.56 -11.02
C LYS A 146 -17.62 -10.08 -10.92
N PHE A 147 -16.85 -10.75 -10.08
CA PHE A 147 -16.86 -12.22 -9.98
C PHE A 147 -17.77 -12.76 -8.88
N LYS A 148 -18.30 -11.90 -8.00
CA LYS A 148 -19.11 -12.28 -6.82
C LYS A 148 -18.44 -13.33 -5.92
N THR A 149 -17.11 -13.43 -5.99
CA THR A 149 -16.26 -14.31 -5.18
C THR A 149 -15.96 -13.69 -3.82
N SER A 150 -15.36 -14.38 -2.86
CA SER A 150 -15.02 -13.75 -1.58
C SER A 150 -13.82 -12.78 -1.70
N ILE A 151 -13.82 -11.69 -0.93
CA ILE A 151 -12.72 -10.70 -0.90
C ILE A 151 -11.35 -11.36 -0.62
N PRO A 152 -11.21 -12.29 0.36
CA PRO A 152 -9.94 -12.98 0.61
C PRO A 152 -9.43 -13.77 -0.60
N ARG A 153 -10.34 -14.36 -1.40
CA ARG A 153 -9.96 -15.11 -2.60
C ARG A 153 -9.39 -14.21 -3.67
N ASN A 154 -9.99 -13.05 -3.91
CA ASN A 154 -9.49 -12.09 -4.91
C ASN A 154 -8.20 -11.42 -4.46
N LYS A 155 -8.08 -11.14 -3.16
CA LYS A 155 -6.82 -10.67 -2.57
C LYS A 155 -5.71 -11.69 -2.82
N PHE A 156 -5.95 -12.97 -2.54
CA PHE A 156 -4.99 -14.03 -2.81
C PHE A 156 -4.59 -14.10 -4.30
N LEU A 157 -5.55 -13.96 -5.22
CA LEU A 157 -5.25 -13.94 -6.66
C LEU A 157 -4.38 -12.75 -7.07
N ILE A 158 -4.68 -11.55 -6.57
CA ILE A 158 -3.84 -10.37 -6.83
C ILE A 158 -2.46 -10.57 -6.21
N ASP A 159 -2.37 -10.98 -4.95
CA ASP A 159 -1.11 -11.19 -4.24
C ASP A 159 -0.25 -12.25 -4.96
N ALA A 160 -0.85 -13.35 -5.42
CA ALA A 160 -0.19 -14.35 -6.25
C ALA A 160 0.30 -13.75 -7.58
N SER A 161 -0.51 -12.93 -8.25
CA SER A 161 -0.10 -12.27 -9.50
C SER A 161 1.07 -11.31 -9.30
N CYS A 162 1.12 -10.60 -8.17
CA CYS A 162 2.24 -9.75 -7.78
C CYS A 162 3.52 -10.58 -7.57
N VAL A 163 3.43 -11.69 -6.83
CA VAL A 163 4.58 -12.58 -6.59
C VAL A 163 5.10 -13.18 -7.89
N ILE A 164 4.21 -13.64 -8.78
CA ILE A 164 4.60 -14.17 -10.10
C ILE A 164 5.27 -13.07 -10.93
N THR A 165 4.70 -11.86 -10.96
CA THR A 165 5.27 -10.74 -11.71
C THR A 165 6.66 -10.40 -11.18
N ALA A 166 6.83 -10.30 -9.86
CA ALA A 166 8.14 -10.05 -9.26
C ALA A 166 9.16 -11.16 -9.57
N ALA A 167 8.73 -12.43 -9.53
CA ALA A 167 9.59 -13.57 -9.84
C ALA A 167 10.06 -13.57 -11.30
N ILE A 168 9.18 -13.22 -12.25
CA ILE A 168 9.55 -13.02 -13.67
C ILE A 168 10.60 -11.91 -13.81
N MET A 169 10.53 -10.89 -12.96
CA MET A 169 11.48 -9.77 -12.88
C MET A 169 12.75 -10.10 -12.08
N GLY A 170 12.96 -11.38 -11.76
CA GLY A 170 14.13 -11.86 -11.04
C GLY A 170 14.16 -11.55 -9.55
N GLN A 171 13.05 -11.08 -8.97
CA GLN A 171 12.92 -10.78 -7.55
C GLN A 171 12.07 -11.86 -6.85
N TRP A 172 12.74 -12.67 -6.04
CA TRP A 172 12.09 -13.72 -5.27
C TRP A 172 11.51 -13.17 -3.95
N PRO A 173 10.34 -13.65 -3.50
CA PRO A 173 9.75 -13.25 -2.24
C PRO A 173 10.69 -13.55 -1.07
N THR A 174 10.97 -12.53 -0.28
CA THR A 174 11.73 -12.59 0.98
C THR A 174 10.79 -12.82 2.17
N ILE A 175 11.30 -12.69 3.40
CA ILE A 175 10.52 -12.90 4.62
C ILE A 175 9.46 -11.80 4.86
N GLY A 176 9.69 -10.57 4.39
CA GLY A 176 8.80 -9.41 4.57
C GLY A 176 7.37 -9.66 4.07
N PRO A 177 7.16 -10.03 2.79
CA PRO A 177 5.84 -10.36 2.27
C PRO A 177 5.08 -11.41 3.09
N VAL A 178 5.78 -12.44 3.59
CA VAL A 178 5.19 -13.49 4.44
C VAL A 178 4.76 -12.91 5.79
N VAL A 179 5.63 -12.12 6.43
CA VAL A 179 5.32 -11.45 7.70
C VAL A 179 4.15 -10.48 7.54
N SER A 180 4.12 -9.70 6.46
CA SER A 180 3.06 -8.75 6.16
C SER A 180 1.70 -9.42 5.99
N LEU A 181 1.62 -10.59 5.35
CA LEU A 181 0.37 -11.34 5.24
C LEU A 181 -0.23 -11.71 6.62
N VAL A 182 0.61 -11.96 7.62
CA VAL A 182 0.18 -12.33 8.97
C VAL A 182 -0.19 -11.10 9.80
N ILE A 183 0.66 -10.07 9.81
CA ILE A 183 0.52 -8.95 10.75
C ILE A 183 -0.33 -7.79 10.21
N SER A 184 -0.26 -7.51 8.90
CA SER A 184 -0.85 -6.30 8.33
C SER A 184 -2.38 -6.29 8.45
N GLY A 185 -3.03 -7.45 8.32
CA GLY A 185 -4.48 -7.56 8.50
C GLY A 185 -4.93 -7.21 9.92
N VAL A 186 -4.26 -7.79 10.93
CA VAL A 186 -4.57 -7.54 12.35
C VAL A 186 -4.36 -6.07 12.71
N ILE A 187 -3.22 -5.50 12.30
CA ILE A 187 -2.88 -4.10 12.58
C ILE A 187 -3.89 -3.17 11.91
N MET A 188 -4.24 -3.43 10.64
CA MET A 188 -5.21 -2.61 9.91
C MET A 188 -6.58 -2.63 10.58
N ASP A 189 -7.08 -3.81 10.98
CA ASP A 189 -8.38 -3.94 11.65
C ASP A 189 -8.41 -3.25 13.01
N GLN A 190 -7.39 -3.47 13.85
CA GLN A 190 -7.29 -2.81 15.15
C GLN A 190 -7.21 -1.28 15.01
N THR A 191 -6.39 -0.81 14.07
CA THR A 191 -6.23 0.62 13.79
C THR A 191 -7.55 1.23 13.33
N MET A 192 -8.30 0.56 12.45
CA MET A 192 -9.64 1.00 12.03
C MET A 192 -10.63 1.09 13.20
N VAL A 193 -10.65 0.10 14.10
CA VAL A 193 -11.55 0.11 15.27
C VAL A 193 -11.23 1.26 16.21
N ILE A 194 -9.93 1.50 16.47
CA ILE A 194 -9.47 2.59 17.34
C ILE A 194 -9.81 3.95 16.73
N LEU A 195 -9.48 4.16 15.46
CA LEU A 195 -9.70 5.44 14.79
C LEU A 195 -11.19 5.75 14.59
N LYS A 196 -12.06 4.76 14.35
CA LYS A 196 -13.51 4.98 14.28
C LYS A 196 -14.12 5.42 15.62
N LYS A 197 -13.50 5.08 16.75
CA LYS A 197 -13.92 5.57 18.07
C LYS A 197 -13.45 7.01 18.34
N LEU A 198 -12.27 7.36 17.85
CA LEU A 198 -11.62 8.66 18.07
C LEU A 198 -12.11 9.74 17.09
N LEU A 199 -12.29 9.38 15.82
CA LEU A 199 -12.67 10.31 14.77
C LEU A 199 -14.19 10.41 14.68
N PRO A 200 -14.75 11.63 14.58
CA PRO A 200 -16.20 11.83 14.47
C PRO A 200 -16.72 11.51 13.05
N ILE A 201 -16.09 10.59 12.32
CA ILE A 201 -16.45 10.25 10.94
C ILE A 201 -17.38 9.02 11.01
N LYS A 202 -18.67 9.27 10.77
CA LYS A 202 -19.71 8.24 10.63
C LYS A 202 -20.00 7.98 9.16
#